data_AF-A0A382VPY1-F1
#
_entry.id   AF-A0A382VPY1-F1
#
_cell.length_a   1.000
_cell.length_b   1.000
_cell.length_c   1.000
_cell.angle_alpha   90.00
_cell.angle_beta   90.00
_cell.angle_gamma   90.00
#
_symmetry.space_group_name_H-M   'P 1'
#
loop_
_entity.id
_entity.type
_entity.pdbx_description
1 polymer ?
#
loop_
_entity_poly.entity_id
_entity_poly.type
_entity_poly.pdbx_seq_one_letter_code
_entity_poly.pdbx_strand_id
1 'polypeptide(L)'
;KKEPAVIKALQRHPAKPFILHADFQRVSMDKEILVRVPIHFLNEDTCDGVKVGGGNIIKSLNEIEVSCLPKDLPEYIDVDMLEIELGGSVHLSDIILPEGVVSVALSHGEESDLTVASVQMPRGGAEEEEEEALAEGEGEGEGEEAETGEAPTDESEEASSDDSGGKSDE
;
A
#
# COMPACT_ATOMS: atom_id res chain seq x y z
N LYS A 1 -18.11 37.26 -8.72
CA LYS A 1 -16.66 37.25 -9.08
C LYS A 1 -16.25 35.79 -9.22
N LYS A 2 -15.37 35.46 -10.17
CA LYS A 2 -14.83 34.09 -10.31
C LYS A 2 -13.52 34.01 -9.54
N GLU A 3 -13.30 32.94 -8.80
CA GLU A 3 -12.08 32.71 -8.03
C GLU A 3 -11.52 31.32 -8.35
N PRO A 4 -10.21 31.18 -8.62
CA PRO A 4 -9.60 29.88 -8.83
C PRO A 4 -9.49 29.12 -7.50
N ALA A 5 -9.81 27.83 -7.54
CA ALA A 5 -9.73 26.95 -6.38
C ALA A 5 -9.32 25.53 -6.81
N VAL A 6 -8.67 24.82 -5.89
CA VAL A 6 -8.26 23.42 -6.05
C VAL A 6 -9.05 22.57 -5.04
N ILE A 7 -9.32 21.31 -5.37
CA ILE A 7 -9.97 20.36 -4.45
C ILE A 7 -8.96 19.97 -3.38
N LYS A 8 -9.27 20.27 -2.12
CA LYS A 8 -8.42 19.92 -0.97
C LYS A 8 -8.77 18.55 -0.42
N ALA A 9 -10.06 18.27 -0.28
CA ALA A 9 -10.56 17.03 0.28
C ALA A 9 -11.90 16.66 -0.36
N LEU A 10 -12.11 15.36 -0.52
CA LEU A 10 -13.33 14.79 -1.07
C LEU A 10 -13.80 13.68 -0.13
N GLN A 11 -14.96 13.87 0.49
CA GLN A 11 -15.59 12.84 1.30
C GLN A 11 -16.53 12.02 0.43
N ARG A 12 -16.26 10.72 0.35
CA ARG A 12 -17.07 9.75 -0.40
C ARG A 12 -17.89 8.90 0.57
N HIS A 13 -19.07 8.46 0.15
CA HIS A 13 -19.84 7.50 0.91
C HIS A 13 -19.15 6.12 0.87
N PRO A 14 -19.05 5.39 2.00
CA PRO A 14 -18.24 4.17 2.08
C PRO A 14 -18.76 3.01 1.22
N ALA A 15 -20.09 2.91 1.02
CA ALA A 15 -20.71 1.76 0.35
C ALA A 15 -21.38 2.07 -0.99
N LYS A 16 -21.54 3.34 -1.36
CA LYS A 16 -22.28 3.75 -2.55
C LYS A 16 -21.47 4.80 -3.31
N PRO A 17 -21.52 4.84 -4.65
CA PRO A 17 -20.69 5.72 -5.45
C PRO A 17 -21.22 7.15 -5.50
N PHE A 18 -21.40 7.80 -4.35
CA PHE A 18 -21.78 9.21 -4.27
C PHE A 18 -20.86 10.02 -3.36
N ILE A 19 -20.72 11.31 -3.67
CA ILE A 19 -19.89 12.26 -2.93
C ILE A 19 -20.75 12.92 -1.84
N LEU A 20 -20.25 12.96 -0.61
CA LEU A 20 -20.91 13.58 0.55
C LEU A 20 -20.54 15.05 0.69
N HIS A 21 -19.24 15.36 0.56
CA HIS A 21 -18.70 16.70 0.75
C HIS A 21 -17.47 16.91 -0.11
N ALA A 22 -17.27 18.14 -0.58
CA ALA A 22 -16.08 18.55 -1.32
C ALA A 22 -15.57 19.88 -0.78
N ASP A 23 -14.31 19.89 -0.36
CA ASP A 23 -13.61 21.07 0.13
C ASP A 23 -12.81 21.72 -0.99
N PHE A 24 -13.05 23.01 -1.21
CA PHE A 24 -12.30 23.81 -2.16
C PHE A 24 -11.38 24.78 -1.43
N GLN A 25 -10.10 24.75 -1.80
CA GLN A 25 -9.10 25.69 -1.30
C GLN A 25 -8.87 26.77 -2.37
N ARG A 26 -9.12 28.03 -2.00
CA ARG A 26 -8.83 29.19 -2.87
C ARG A 26 -7.32 29.28 -3.09
N VAL A 27 -6.90 29.37 -4.34
CA VAL A 27 -5.49 29.46 -4.71
C VAL A 27 -5.16 30.84 -5.30
N SER A 28 -3.91 31.27 -5.11
CA SER A 28 -3.34 32.44 -5.77
C SER A 28 -2.36 31.95 -6.82
N MET A 29 -2.39 32.53 -8.02
CA MET A 29 -1.54 32.08 -9.14
C MET A 29 -0.04 32.23 -8.89
N ASP A 30 0.35 33.04 -7.90
CA ASP A 30 1.74 33.37 -7.57
C ASP A 30 2.26 32.65 -6.32
N LYS A 31 1.48 31.74 -5.74
CA LYS A 31 1.86 30.99 -4.54
C LYS A 31 1.95 29.50 -4.85
N GLU A 32 3.02 28.88 -4.36
CA GLU A 32 3.16 27.44 -4.37
C GLU A 32 2.08 26.79 -3.52
N ILE A 33 1.58 25.65 -4.01
CA ILE A 33 0.57 24.84 -3.35
C ILE A 33 1.09 23.42 -3.19
N LEU A 34 0.75 22.82 -2.05
CA LEU A 34 1.01 21.41 -1.77
C LEU A 34 -0.20 20.60 -2.21
N VAL A 35 -0.01 19.68 -3.15
CA VAL A 35 -1.07 18.84 -3.70
C VAL A 35 -0.56 17.40 -3.79
N ARG A 36 -1.45 16.44 -3.59
CA ARG A 36 -1.17 15.02 -3.81
C ARG A 36 -1.57 14.66 -5.23
N VAL A 37 -0.62 14.17 -6.00
CA VAL A 37 -0.80 13.77 -7.40
C VAL A 37 -0.69 12.25 -7.48
N PRO A 38 -1.65 11.56 -8.13
CA PRO A 38 -1.59 10.12 -8.31
C PRO A 38 -0.47 9.72 -9.28
N ILE A 39 0.11 8.54 -9.02
CA ILE A 39 1.12 7.93 -9.87
C ILE A 39 0.45 6.90 -10.78
N HIS A 40 0.78 6.94 -12.07
CA HIS A 40 0.43 5.91 -13.04
C HIS A 40 1.68 5.11 -13.40
N PHE A 41 1.58 3.79 -13.30
CA PHE A 41 2.67 2.90 -13.67
C PHE A 41 2.45 2.43 -15.09
N LEU A 42 3.43 2.68 -15.95
CA LEU A 42 3.44 2.19 -17.32
C LEU A 42 4.13 0.82 -17.34
N ASN A 43 3.71 -0.02 -18.28
CA ASN A 43 4.39 -1.27 -18.60
C ASN A 43 4.48 -2.30 -17.45
N GLU A 44 3.52 -2.28 -16.52
CA GLU A 44 3.44 -3.23 -15.39
C GLU A 44 3.53 -4.70 -15.84
N ASP A 45 2.77 -5.09 -16.87
CA ASP A 45 2.74 -6.46 -17.39
C ASP A 45 3.95 -6.79 -18.29
N THR A 46 4.68 -5.78 -18.74
CA THR A 46 5.78 -5.94 -19.70
C THR A 46 7.17 -5.78 -19.13
N CYS A 47 7.26 -5.41 -17.86
CA CYS A 47 8.46 -5.37 -17.06
C CYS A 47 9.23 -6.71 -17.10
N ASP A 48 10.55 -6.64 -17.28
CA ASP A 48 11.42 -7.81 -17.35
C ASP A 48 11.34 -8.65 -16.06
N GLY A 49 11.26 -8.01 -14.89
CA GLY A 49 11.10 -8.69 -13.60
C GLY A 49 9.78 -9.48 -13.45
N VAL A 50 8.71 -9.06 -14.12
CA VAL A 50 7.41 -9.78 -14.12
C VAL A 50 7.41 -10.89 -15.16
N LYS A 51 7.85 -10.60 -16.39
CA LYS A 51 7.80 -11.56 -17.51
C LYS A 51 8.84 -12.66 -17.42
N VAL A 52 10.09 -12.32 -17.13
CA VAL A 52 11.21 -13.28 -17.05
C VAL A 52 11.24 -13.92 -15.68
N GLY A 53 10.95 -13.12 -14.65
CA GLY A 53 11.10 -13.50 -13.26
C GLY A 53 9.86 -14.04 -12.56
N GLY A 54 8.69 -13.95 -13.18
CA GLY A 54 7.42 -14.28 -12.52
C GLY A 54 7.12 -13.42 -11.29
N GLY A 55 7.81 -12.27 -11.13
CA GLY A 55 7.66 -11.38 -9.99
C GLY A 55 6.32 -10.64 -10.00
N ASN A 56 5.86 -10.22 -8.82
CA ASN A 56 4.72 -9.33 -8.66
C ASN A 56 5.20 -7.92 -8.31
N ILE A 57 4.57 -6.91 -8.92
CA ILE A 57 4.81 -5.50 -8.61
C ILE A 57 4.06 -5.14 -7.33
N ILE A 58 4.79 -4.68 -6.33
CA ILE A 58 4.24 -4.12 -5.11
C ILE A 58 4.38 -2.60 -5.18
N LYS A 59 3.24 -1.91 -5.20
CA LYS A 59 3.13 -0.46 -5.19
C LYS A 59 3.16 0.03 -3.75
N SER A 60 4.27 0.62 -3.33
CA SER A 60 4.43 1.16 -1.98
C SER A 60 3.71 2.51 -1.82
N LEU A 61 3.69 3.31 -2.89
CA LEU A 61 3.04 4.61 -2.95
C LEU A 61 2.15 4.71 -4.19
N ASN A 62 0.93 5.20 -4.02
CA ASN A 62 -0.02 5.47 -5.12
C ASN A 62 -0.15 6.96 -5.44
N GLU A 63 0.25 7.82 -4.51
CA GLU A 63 0.19 9.28 -4.62
C GLU A 63 1.48 9.88 -4.05
N ILE A 64 1.96 10.96 -4.67
CA ILE A 64 3.12 11.73 -4.21
C ILE A 64 2.66 13.14 -3.86
N GLU A 65 3.16 13.66 -2.75
CA GLU A 65 2.98 15.06 -2.39
C GLU A 65 4.00 15.93 -3.12
N VAL A 66 3.49 16.88 -3.92
CA VAL A 66 4.29 17.80 -4.72
C VAL A 66 3.98 19.25 -4.37
N SER A 67 5.01 20.08 -4.38
CA SER A 67 4.93 21.53 -4.34
C SER A 67 5.09 22.08 -5.76
N CYS A 68 4.07 22.78 -6.25
CA CYS A 68 4.12 23.42 -7.56
C CYS A 68 3.25 24.68 -7.60
N LEU A 69 3.44 25.50 -8.63
CA LEU A 69 2.52 26.58 -8.93
C LEU A 69 1.21 26.01 -9.49
N PRO A 70 0.05 26.67 -9.27
CA PRO A 70 -1.23 26.20 -9.78
C PRO A 70 -1.32 26.06 -11.31
N LYS A 71 -0.38 26.66 -12.05
CA LYS A 71 -0.30 26.58 -13.52
C LYS A 71 0.38 25.30 -14.02
N ASP A 72 1.26 24.75 -13.20
CA ASP A 72 2.15 23.64 -13.55
C ASP A 72 1.73 22.34 -12.85
N LEU A 73 0.51 22.31 -12.30
CA LEU A 73 -0.04 21.16 -11.58
C LEU A 73 -0.36 20.01 -12.57
N PRO A 74 0.36 18.87 -12.52
CA PRO A 74 0.05 17.73 -13.35
C PRO A 74 -1.13 16.94 -12.78
N GLU A 75 -1.91 16.27 -13.65
CA GLU A 75 -3.02 15.41 -13.23
C GLU A 75 -2.54 14.04 -12.75
N TYR A 76 -1.45 13.53 -13.33
CA TYR A 76 -0.81 12.26 -12.98
C TYR A 76 0.69 12.32 -13.29
N ILE A 77 1.46 11.44 -12.64
CA ILE A 77 2.90 11.27 -12.90
C ILE A 77 3.11 9.85 -13.42
N ASP A 78 3.71 9.73 -14.61
CA ASP A 78 4.01 8.44 -15.23
C ASP A 78 5.34 7.89 -14.71
N VAL A 79 5.34 6.62 -14.30
CA VAL A 79 6.54 5.88 -13.88
C VAL A 79 6.68 4.67 -14.78
N ASP A 80 7.77 4.60 -15.54
CA ASP A 80 8.07 3.46 -16.40
C ASP A 80 8.71 2.33 -15.59
N MET A 81 8.23 1.11 -15.81
CA MET A 81 8.71 -0.10 -15.15
C MET A 81 9.40 -1.10 -16.08
N LEU A 82 9.60 -0.77 -17.37
CA LEU A 82 10.12 -1.71 -18.37
C LEU A 82 11.41 -2.42 -17.95
N GLU A 83 12.42 -1.66 -17.55
CA GLU A 83 13.80 -2.15 -17.36
C GLU A 83 14.07 -2.63 -15.92
N ILE A 84 13.05 -2.76 -15.07
CA ILE A 84 13.22 -3.16 -13.67
C ILE A 84 13.37 -4.68 -13.58
N GLU A 85 14.47 -5.12 -12.98
CA GLU A 85 14.74 -6.53 -12.70
C GLU A 85 14.01 -7.05 -11.46
N LEU A 86 13.98 -8.37 -11.30
CA LEU A 86 13.50 -9.03 -10.08
C LEU A 86 14.24 -8.52 -8.84
N GLY A 87 13.50 -8.11 -7.82
CA GLY A 87 14.07 -7.54 -6.60
C GLY A 87 14.45 -6.06 -6.72
N GLY A 88 14.30 -5.46 -7.90
CA GLY A 88 14.53 -4.05 -8.13
C GLY A 88 13.45 -3.16 -7.51
N SER A 89 13.84 -1.94 -7.14
CA SER A 89 12.95 -0.92 -6.60
C SER A 89 13.14 0.42 -7.31
N VAL A 90 12.05 1.10 -7.60
CA VAL A 90 12.06 2.48 -8.12
C VAL A 90 11.98 3.44 -6.96
N HIS A 91 12.91 4.37 -6.92
CA HIS A 91 12.95 5.44 -5.93
C HIS A 91 12.31 6.71 -6.46
N LEU A 92 11.96 7.63 -5.56
CA LEU A 92 11.32 8.90 -5.91
C LEU A 92 12.27 9.78 -6.74
N SER A 93 13.58 9.63 -6.52
CA SER A 93 14.63 10.33 -7.26
C SER A 93 14.74 9.92 -8.73
N ASP A 94 14.34 8.68 -9.08
CA ASP A 94 14.46 8.13 -10.43
C ASP A 94 13.27 8.52 -11.34
N ILE A 95 12.27 9.19 -10.77
CA ILE A 95 11.04 9.55 -11.48
C ILE A 95 11.23 10.85 -12.24
N ILE A 96 10.76 10.86 -13.49
CA ILE A 96 10.77 12.04 -14.34
C ILE A 96 9.65 12.98 -13.88
N LEU A 97 10.04 14.01 -13.12
CA LEU A 97 9.11 15.06 -12.70
C LEU A 97 8.97 16.13 -13.81
N PRO A 98 7.74 16.59 -14.11
CA PRO A 98 7.52 17.65 -15.09
C PRO A 98 8.05 19.01 -14.61
N GLU A 99 8.29 19.93 -15.55
CA GLU A 99 8.90 21.23 -15.26
C GLU A 99 8.12 22.02 -14.20
N GLY A 100 8.83 22.51 -13.17
CA GLY A 100 8.25 23.34 -12.10
C GLY A 100 7.60 22.57 -10.95
N VAL A 101 7.66 21.23 -10.96
CA VAL A 101 7.15 20.38 -9.88
C VAL A 101 8.30 19.90 -9.00
N VAL A 102 8.23 20.22 -7.71
CA VAL A 102 9.20 19.76 -6.71
C VAL A 102 8.50 18.76 -5.80
N SER A 103 9.04 17.56 -5.65
CA SER A 103 8.51 16.61 -4.66
C SER A 103 8.86 17.07 -3.24
N VAL A 104 7.87 17.05 -2.35
CA VAL A 104 8.07 17.50 -0.97
C VAL A 104 9.05 16.60 -0.24
N ALA A 105 9.01 15.30 -0.52
CA ALA A 105 9.92 14.32 0.09
C ALA A 105 11.39 14.62 -0.26
N LEU A 106 11.74 14.83 -1.54
CA LEU A 106 13.12 15.18 -1.92
C LEU A 106 13.55 16.56 -1.40
N SER A 107 12.58 17.46 -1.16
CA SER A 107 12.86 18.78 -0.58
C SER A 107 13.35 18.71 0.87
N HIS A 108 13.04 17.63 1.61
CA HIS A 108 13.46 17.45 3.00
C HIS A 108 14.87 16.82 3.13
N GLY A 109 15.47 16.39 2.01
CA GLY A 109 16.83 15.85 1.94
C GLY A 109 16.90 14.53 1.17
N GLU A 110 18.11 14.16 0.73
CA GLU A 110 18.39 12.90 0.00
C GLU A 110 18.06 11.64 0.84
N GLU A 111 17.97 11.78 2.16
CA GLU A 111 17.58 10.70 3.08
C GLU A 111 16.08 10.38 3.06
N SER A 112 15.27 11.24 2.42
CA SER A 112 13.80 11.06 2.29
C SER A 112 13.41 10.45 0.94
N ASP A 113 14.32 9.71 0.32
CA ASP A 113 14.03 9.00 -0.92
C ASP A 113 13.16 7.77 -0.64
N LEU A 114 11.87 7.88 -0.99
CA LEU A 114 10.90 6.83 -0.76
C LEU A 114 10.85 5.88 -1.95
N THR A 115 10.84 4.59 -1.67
CA THR A 115 10.53 3.58 -2.69
C THR A 115 9.08 3.72 -3.14
N VAL A 116 8.87 3.91 -4.44
CA VAL A 116 7.55 4.07 -5.05
C VAL A 116 6.95 2.72 -5.41
N ALA A 117 7.76 1.85 -6.01
CA ALA A 117 7.37 0.49 -6.32
C ALA A 117 8.56 -0.46 -6.27
N SER A 118 8.28 -1.74 -6.02
CA SER A 118 9.29 -2.80 -6.02
C SER A 118 8.75 -4.05 -6.71
N VAL A 119 9.63 -4.79 -7.39
CA VAL A 119 9.29 -6.07 -7.99
C VAL A 119 9.75 -7.17 -7.04
N GLN A 120 8.81 -7.94 -6.47
CA GLN A 120 9.13 -9.02 -5.54
C GLN A 120 8.83 -10.38 -6.13
N MET A 121 9.62 -11.39 -5.76
CA MET A 121 9.34 -12.78 -6.11
C MET A 121 8.05 -13.24 -5.39
N PRO A 122 7.16 -13.99 -6.07
CA PRO A 122 6.00 -14.58 -5.41
C PRO A 122 6.48 -15.58 -4.35
N ARG A 123 6.03 -15.38 -3.10
CA ARG A 123 6.14 -16.39 -2.04
C ARG A 123 5.24 -17.56 -2.42
N GLY A 124 5.82 -18.58 -3.05
CA GLY A 124 5.09 -19.79 -3.45
C GLY A 124 5.76 -20.63 -4.55
N GLY A 125 6.84 -20.15 -5.17
CA GLY A 125 7.50 -20.88 -6.28
C GLY A 125 8.76 -21.66 -5.93
N ALA A 126 9.18 -21.71 -4.66
CA ALA A 126 10.45 -22.34 -4.25
C ALA A 126 10.32 -23.34 -3.09
N GLU A 127 9.11 -23.63 -2.61
CA GLU A 127 8.89 -24.63 -1.56
C GLU A 127 8.29 -25.95 -2.09
N GLU A 128 7.82 -26.02 -3.34
CA GLU A 128 7.26 -27.27 -3.89
C GLU A 128 8.30 -28.18 -4.59
N GLU A 129 9.52 -27.71 -4.88
CA GLU A 129 10.56 -28.56 -5.52
C GLU A 129 11.56 -29.22 -4.54
N GLU A 130 11.63 -28.79 -3.27
CA GLU A 130 12.51 -29.44 -2.28
C GLU A 130 11.85 -30.62 -1.55
N GLU A 131 10.52 -30.77 -1.60
CA GLU A 131 9.82 -31.82 -0.86
C GLU A 131 9.70 -33.16 -1.64
N GLU A 132 9.83 -33.16 -2.97
CA GLU A 132 9.81 -34.40 -3.77
C GLU A 132 11.17 -35.13 -3.85
N ALA A 133 12.28 -34.50 -3.45
CA ALA A 133 13.62 -35.11 -3.51
C ALA A 133 14.03 -35.87 -2.23
N LEU A 134 13.24 -35.80 -1.15
CA LEU A 134 13.53 -36.44 0.14
C LEU A 134 12.66 -37.67 0.44
N ALA A 135 11.78 -38.08 -0.48
CA ALA A 135 10.81 -39.15 -0.24
C ALA A 135 11.21 -40.54 -0.79
N GLU A 136 12.31 -40.68 -1.54
CA GLU A 136 12.81 -42.00 -1.98
C GLU A 136 14.15 -42.36 -1.31
N GLY A 137 14.06 -43.01 -0.15
CA GLY A 137 15.15 -43.82 0.36
C GLY A 137 15.36 -43.76 1.86
N GLU A 138 14.50 -44.42 2.63
CA GLU A 138 14.89 -45.48 3.58
C GLU A 138 13.63 -46.04 4.27
N GLY A 139 13.36 -47.31 3.97
CA GLY A 139 12.34 -48.11 4.62
C GLY A 139 12.87 -48.88 5.83
N GLU A 140 11.95 -49.04 6.79
CA GLU A 140 11.79 -50.12 7.77
C GLU A 140 12.60 -50.09 9.07
N GLY A 141 11.84 -50.06 10.18
CA GLY A 141 12.32 -50.31 11.54
C GLY A 141 11.32 -49.98 12.65
N GLU A 142 10.16 -50.65 12.63
CA GLU A 142 9.14 -50.89 13.68
C GLU A 142 9.39 -50.43 15.15
N GLY A 143 8.31 -49.94 15.79
CA GLY A 143 8.22 -49.79 17.25
C GLY A 143 6.94 -49.08 17.70
N GLU A 144 5.87 -49.86 17.86
CA GLU A 144 4.47 -49.55 18.19
C GLU A 144 4.22 -49.06 19.64
N GLU A 145 2.95 -48.63 19.85
CA GLU A 145 2.16 -48.36 21.08
C GLU A 145 1.92 -46.87 21.38
N ALA A 146 0.78 -46.25 21.04
CA ALA A 146 -0.66 -46.51 21.30
C ALA A 146 -1.19 -45.86 22.61
N GLU A 147 -2.47 -45.48 22.52
CA GLU A 147 -3.42 -45.00 23.56
C GLU A 147 -3.50 -43.47 23.77
N THR A 148 -4.45 -42.75 23.13
CA THR A 148 -5.91 -42.63 23.38
C THR A 148 -6.31 -41.83 24.63
N GLY A 149 -7.26 -40.91 24.46
CA GLY A 149 -8.07 -40.30 25.53
C GLY A 149 -8.36 -38.82 25.23
N GLU A 150 -9.38 -38.51 24.42
CA GLU A 150 -10.73 -38.07 24.84
C GLU A 150 -10.78 -36.77 25.68
N ALA A 151 -11.48 -35.78 25.12
CA ALA A 151 -12.00 -34.59 25.80
C ALA A 151 -13.07 -35.00 26.85
N PRO A 152 -13.48 -34.12 27.80
CA PRO A 152 -14.51 -33.13 27.46
C PRO A 152 -14.49 -31.81 28.28
N THR A 153 -15.41 -30.94 27.83
CA THR A 153 -16.03 -29.70 28.34
C THR A 153 -16.25 -29.53 29.85
N ASP A 154 -16.25 -28.27 30.34
CA ASP A 154 -17.33 -27.56 31.08
C ASP A 154 -16.81 -26.16 31.51
N GLU A 155 -17.32 -25.03 31.00
CA GLU A 155 -18.47 -24.21 31.45
C GLU A 155 -18.34 -23.50 32.82
N SER A 156 -18.76 -22.21 32.81
CA SER A 156 -19.22 -21.39 33.96
C SER A 156 -18.17 -20.93 35.00
N GLU A 157 -18.19 -19.74 35.61
CA GLU A 157 -19.12 -18.61 35.63
C GLU A 157 -18.49 -17.43 36.42
N GLU A 158 -18.99 -16.23 36.12
CA GLU A 158 -19.23 -15.04 36.98
C GLU A 158 -18.10 -14.32 37.76
N ALA A 159 -18.06 -13.00 37.57
CA ALA A 159 -18.54 -11.97 38.52
C ALA A 159 -17.82 -10.63 38.25
N SER A 160 -18.47 -9.68 37.57
CA SER A 160 -19.24 -8.55 38.16
C SER A 160 -18.36 -7.39 38.66
N SER A 161 -18.43 -6.24 37.97
CA SER A 161 -18.26 -4.93 38.61
C SER A 161 -19.04 -3.85 37.87
N ASP A 162 -19.91 -3.19 38.63
CA ASP A 162 -20.30 -1.77 38.59
C ASP A 162 -21.08 -1.24 37.39
N ASP A 163 -22.09 -0.38 37.52
CA ASP A 163 -22.83 0.17 38.66
C ASP A 163 -24.03 0.89 38.03
N SER A 164 -25.24 0.57 38.50
CA SER A 164 -26.47 1.23 38.06
C SER A 164 -26.99 2.11 39.20
N GLY A 165 -26.94 3.43 39.03
CA GLY A 165 -27.54 4.34 39.99
C GLY A 165 -27.57 5.79 39.52
N GLY A 166 -28.73 6.28 39.09
CA GLY A 166 -28.90 7.70 38.78
C GLY A 166 -30.28 8.09 38.26
N LYS A 167 -31.35 7.80 39.00
CA LYS A 167 -32.69 8.35 38.73
C LYS A 167 -33.49 8.54 40.03
N SER A 168 -33.62 9.80 40.45
CA SER A 168 -34.50 10.42 41.48
C SER A 168 -33.64 11.50 42.17
N ASP A 169 -34.04 12.73 42.49
CA ASP A 169 -35.28 13.50 42.50
C ASP A 169 -34.85 14.96 42.87
N GLU A 170 -35.78 15.91 42.75
CA GLU A 170 -35.72 17.35 43.14
C GLU A 170 -35.39 18.40 42.06
#